data_AF-A0A813TVF7-F1
#
_entry.id   AF-A0A813TVF7-F1
#
_cell.length_a   1.000
_cell.length_b   1.000
_cell.length_c   1.000
_cell.angle_alpha   90.00
_cell.angle_beta   90.00
_cell.angle_gamma   90.00
#
_symmetry.space_group_name_H-M   'P 1'
#
loop_
_entity.id
_entity.type
_entity.pdbx_description
1 polymer ?
#
loop_
_entity_poly.entity_id
_entity_poly.type
_entity_poly.pdbx_seq_one_letter_code
_entity_poly.pdbx_strand_id
1 'polypeptide(L)'
;MATTIENKSNSVEQQEEINLLRDHFKDDIRILSSIGQFSYILKIRANQYDVSLTLQLDESYPNKLPEIIITAPRLSPDQILLVQKLLQSYSETLLNQPMILLIYSRLLKWFDENNIQTLTVNTNNIHNNTSVPRSPINSKLFSPMASINNHNKLLHTDEHNHDEIKKCSMKTADDVITFIEWDSRLEKRFIRIGYIDHFLGLQERSFNDFDFKIDPSTINDQHTNTIVISKHRIQYFKYANEIIWDKKSRIDSLFGSTGSQQTIDDIIKRHENLVETKNSQDEKITDIDHNLPTKRYLTLTDGLYKPNYLISIPINDSSLISHYIAYREHLLSTYPSIFSSSSSHILSIDPHHLHLTLLTLHLKTTLQIEQCILALKRIQEEIHYHCSYPERICLEFNGIDTFHSKILFIKCQQNNRLDNLRTLIIERLYEQQQKQKIDDIFFAGNYQEFIPHITIFKNKRKFSSIYQNEMNNIYFGKQFVNALQLSSIGTSENEQQMYHCIFKLDLS
;
A
#
# COMPACT_ATOMS: atom_id res chain seq x y z
N MET A 1 5.27 52.31 -9.42
CA MET A 1 5.92 52.76 -8.17
C MET A 1 5.13 52.29 -6.94
N ALA A 2 3.81 52.47 -6.85
CA ALA A 2 3.00 51.99 -5.72
C ALA A 2 3.07 50.46 -5.48
N THR A 3 2.88 49.64 -6.52
CA THR A 3 2.95 48.16 -6.44
C THR A 3 4.33 47.63 -6.02
N THR A 4 5.42 48.30 -6.40
CA THR A 4 6.78 47.92 -6.00
C THR A 4 7.08 48.27 -4.55
N ILE A 5 6.42 49.30 -4.00
CA ILE A 5 6.56 49.71 -2.60
C ILE A 5 5.71 48.79 -1.71
N GLU A 6 4.48 48.47 -2.11
CA GLU A 6 3.58 47.54 -1.40
C GLU A 6 4.19 46.13 -1.31
N ASN A 7 4.70 45.58 -2.42
CA ASN A 7 5.32 44.24 -2.39
C ASN A 7 6.57 44.19 -1.51
N LYS A 8 7.30 45.31 -1.41
CA LYS A 8 8.49 45.40 -0.54
C LYS A 8 8.10 45.52 0.94
N SER A 9 6.98 46.19 1.26
CA SER A 9 6.41 46.25 2.61
C SER A 9 5.89 44.88 3.05
N ASN A 10 5.11 44.21 2.18
CA ASN A 10 4.53 42.89 2.45
C ASN A 10 5.61 41.83 2.66
N SER A 11 6.69 41.87 1.88
CA SER A 11 7.81 40.94 2.05
C SER A 11 8.52 41.09 3.40
N VAL A 12 8.61 42.31 3.93
CA VAL A 12 9.20 42.58 5.25
C VAL A 12 8.26 42.11 6.36
N GLU A 13 6.97 42.47 6.30
CA GLU A 13 5.96 42.03 7.28
C GLU A 13 5.81 40.51 7.30
N GLN A 14 5.81 39.87 6.13
CA GLN A 14 5.80 38.41 6.01
C GLN A 14 7.06 37.81 6.66
N GLN A 15 8.25 38.36 6.40
CA GLN A 15 9.49 37.86 7.00
C GLN A 15 9.50 38.01 8.53
N GLU A 16 8.97 39.12 9.07
CA GLU A 16 8.86 39.36 10.51
C GLU A 16 7.92 38.36 11.18
N GLU A 17 6.73 38.10 10.61
CA GLU A 17 5.80 37.09 11.13
C GLU A 17 6.42 35.69 11.08
N ILE A 18 7.11 35.32 10.00
CA ILE A 18 7.80 34.03 9.88
C ILE A 18 8.87 33.85 10.98
N ASN A 19 9.62 34.89 11.30
CA ASN A 19 10.62 34.84 12.37
C ASN A 19 9.97 34.64 13.74
N LEU A 20 8.87 35.35 14.03
CA LEU A 20 8.11 35.18 15.28
C LEU A 20 7.53 33.77 15.41
N LEU A 21 7.06 33.17 14.30
CA LEU A 21 6.53 31.81 14.29
C LEU A 21 7.61 30.75 14.56
N ARG A 22 8.83 30.94 14.04
CA ARG A 22 9.97 30.05 14.36
C ARG A 22 10.25 30.03 15.86
N ASP A 23 10.25 31.19 16.49
CA ASP A 23 10.51 31.30 17.92
C ASP A 23 9.36 30.73 18.76
N HIS A 24 8.11 30.92 18.32
CA HIS A 24 6.92 30.45 19.03
C HIS A 24 6.75 28.93 19.00
N PHE A 25 6.94 28.30 17.84
CA PHE A 25 6.65 26.87 17.63
C PHE A 25 7.89 25.96 17.66
N LYS A 26 9.10 26.50 17.48
CA LYS A 26 10.36 25.74 17.48
C LYS A 26 10.28 24.49 16.58
N ASP A 27 10.33 23.30 17.17
CA ASP A 27 10.33 22.01 16.45
C ASP A 27 8.95 21.60 15.89
N ASP A 28 7.88 22.28 16.32
CA ASP A 28 6.50 22.00 15.89
C ASP A 28 6.10 22.75 14.61
N ILE A 29 6.99 23.57 14.05
CA ILE A 29 6.80 24.25 12.77
C ILE A 29 7.89 23.88 11.76
N ARG A 30 7.46 23.51 10.55
CA ARG A 30 8.34 23.42 9.37
C ARG A 30 8.03 24.57 8.43
N ILE A 31 9.07 25.28 8.01
CA ILE A 31 8.95 26.44 7.12
C ILE A 31 9.79 26.17 5.88
N LEU A 32 9.17 26.20 4.72
CA LEU A 32 9.83 26.09 3.43
C LEU A 32 9.68 27.42 2.68
N SER A 33 10.75 27.89 2.07
CA SER A 33 10.78 29.15 1.31
C SER A 33 10.91 28.90 -0.19
N SER A 34 10.30 29.76 -1.00
CA SER A 34 10.47 29.80 -2.47
C SER A 34 10.11 28.49 -3.18
N ILE A 35 8.94 27.92 -2.87
CA ILE A 35 8.44 26.69 -3.51
C ILE A 35 7.36 27.02 -4.53
N GLY A 36 7.69 26.84 -5.81
CA GLY A 36 6.76 27.06 -6.92
C GLY A 36 6.28 28.51 -6.97
N GLN A 37 4.96 28.71 -6.81
CA GLN A 37 4.33 30.04 -6.79
C GLN A 37 4.22 30.64 -5.38
N PHE A 38 4.66 29.93 -4.34
CA PHE A 38 4.51 30.34 -2.95
C PHE A 38 5.83 30.87 -2.39
N SER A 39 5.79 32.03 -1.75
CA SER A 39 6.93 32.58 -1.03
C SER A 39 7.25 31.72 0.20
N TYR A 40 6.23 31.22 0.90
CA TYR A 40 6.38 30.33 2.05
C TYR A 40 5.34 29.20 2.08
N ILE A 41 5.76 28.02 2.55
CA ILE A 41 4.87 26.94 2.98
C ILE A 41 5.17 26.63 4.44
N LEU A 42 4.15 26.79 5.29
CA LEU A 42 4.22 26.57 6.73
C LEU A 42 3.47 25.29 7.06
N LYS A 43 4.08 24.41 7.85
CA LYS A 43 3.41 23.23 8.41
C LYS A 43 3.58 23.22 9.92
N ILE A 44 2.50 23.55 10.63
CA ILE A 44 2.44 23.64 12.09
C ILE A 44 1.75 22.39 12.63
N ARG A 45 2.35 21.73 13.63
CA ARG A 45 1.77 20.56 14.32
C ARG A 45 1.17 20.96 15.66
N ALA A 46 -0.10 20.60 15.86
CA ALA A 46 -0.76 20.62 17.15
C ALA A 46 -0.71 19.20 17.75
N ASN A 47 0.41 18.86 18.40
CA ASN A 47 0.65 17.51 18.94
C ASN A 47 -0.44 17.05 19.90
N GLN A 48 -1.05 17.97 20.65
CA GLN A 48 -2.15 17.66 21.57
C GLN A 48 -3.40 17.13 20.87
N TYR A 49 -3.61 17.39 19.57
CA TYR A 49 -4.80 16.91 18.84
C TYR A 49 -4.48 15.94 17.70
N ASP A 50 -3.20 15.62 17.47
CA ASP A 50 -2.72 14.87 16.30
C ASP A 50 -3.13 15.55 14.97
N VAL A 51 -2.93 16.87 14.89
CA VAL A 51 -3.39 17.69 13.75
C VAL A 51 -2.21 18.47 13.19
N SER A 52 -2.12 18.54 11.87
CA SER A 52 -1.21 19.47 11.18
C SER A 52 -1.98 20.49 10.35
N LEU A 53 -1.64 21.76 10.55
CA LEU A 53 -2.11 22.91 9.78
C LEU A 53 -1.04 23.27 8.75
N THR A 54 -1.37 23.20 7.47
CA THR A 54 -0.49 23.64 6.37
C THR A 54 -1.03 24.93 5.77
N LEU A 55 -0.17 25.95 5.66
CA LEU A 55 -0.51 27.27 5.12
C LEU A 55 0.45 27.59 3.98
N GLN A 56 -0.08 27.86 2.79
CA GLN A 56 0.72 28.27 1.63
C GLN A 56 0.53 29.76 1.40
N LEU A 57 1.64 30.51 1.45
CA LEU A 57 1.68 31.96 1.37
C LEU A 57 2.29 32.38 0.02
N ASP A 58 1.61 33.30 -0.65
CA ASP A 58 2.09 34.02 -1.82
C ASP A 58 2.92 35.25 -1.36
N GLU A 59 3.69 35.86 -2.26
CA GLU A 59 4.36 37.16 -2.03
C GLU A 59 3.36 38.27 -1.67
N SER A 60 2.09 38.11 -2.05
CA SER A 60 1.02 39.07 -1.80
C SER A 60 0.43 38.98 -0.37
N TYR A 61 0.82 38.00 0.42
CA TYR A 61 0.41 37.88 1.83
C TYR A 61 1.08 38.99 2.68
N PRO A 62 0.38 39.63 3.65
CA PRO A 62 -0.94 39.29 4.21
C PRO A 62 -2.16 39.90 3.49
N ASN A 63 -1.96 40.58 2.36
CA ASN A 63 -3.05 41.22 1.60
C ASN A 63 -3.87 40.22 0.77
N LYS A 64 -3.34 39.00 0.61
CA LYS A 64 -4.02 37.85 0.01
C LYS A 64 -4.10 36.72 1.03
N LEU A 65 -5.22 35.99 1.01
CA LEU A 65 -5.46 34.89 1.92
C LEU A 65 -4.46 33.75 1.71
N PRO A 66 -4.00 33.10 2.80
CA PRO A 66 -3.23 31.88 2.71
C PRO A 66 -4.12 30.71 2.26
N GLU A 67 -3.55 29.76 1.52
CA GLU A 67 -4.23 28.48 1.27
C GLU A 67 -4.12 27.61 2.51
N ILE A 68 -5.26 27.21 3.09
CA ILE A 68 -5.33 26.49 4.36
C ILE A 68 -5.65 25.03 4.10
N ILE A 69 -4.79 24.12 4.55
CA ILE A 69 -4.98 22.68 4.46
C ILE A 69 -4.85 22.08 5.86
N ILE A 70 -5.85 21.30 6.28
CA ILE A 70 -5.87 20.63 7.58
C ILE A 70 -5.70 19.13 7.37
N THR A 71 -4.75 18.52 8.07
CA THR A 71 -4.64 17.06 8.16
C THR A 71 -4.89 16.65 9.61
N ALA A 72 -6.00 15.97 9.84
CA ALA A 72 -6.45 15.54 11.15
C ALA A 72 -7.01 14.11 11.06
N PRO A 73 -6.21 13.06 11.36
CA PRO A 73 -6.62 11.65 11.22
C PRO A 73 -7.85 11.28 12.05
N ARG A 74 -8.12 12.05 13.12
CA ARG A 74 -9.25 11.86 14.03
C ARG A 74 -10.55 12.51 13.55
N LEU A 75 -10.51 13.34 12.52
CA LEU A 75 -11.68 14.01 11.98
C LEU A 75 -12.18 13.30 10.72
N SER A 76 -13.50 13.24 10.54
CA SER A 76 -14.09 12.79 9.28
C SER A 76 -13.80 13.78 8.14
N PRO A 77 -13.85 13.36 6.86
CA PRO A 77 -13.68 14.27 5.73
C PRO A 77 -14.61 15.48 5.76
N ASP A 78 -15.86 15.30 6.20
CA ASP A 78 -16.84 16.38 6.33
C ASP A 78 -16.47 17.37 7.44
N GLN A 79 -15.95 16.86 8.56
CA GLN A 79 -15.45 17.72 9.66
C GLN A 79 -14.22 18.51 9.21
N ILE A 80 -13.29 17.91 8.46
CA ILE A 80 -12.13 18.62 7.90
C ILE A 80 -12.59 19.75 6.99
N LEU A 81 -13.55 19.49 6.09
CA LEU A 81 -14.10 20.49 5.19
C LEU A 81 -14.80 21.63 5.95
N LEU A 82 -15.53 21.30 7.02
CA LEU A 82 -16.19 22.29 7.88
C LEU A 82 -15.18 23.22 8.56
N VAL A 83 -14.13 22.66 9.17
CA VAL A 83 -13.10 23.44 9.85
C VAL A 83 -12.32 24.29 8.87
N GLN A 84 -11.97 23.75 7.70
CA GLN A 84 -11.24 24.48 6.68
C GLN A 84 -12.03 25.68 6.17
N LYS A 85 -13.35 25.51 5.92
CA LYS A 85 -14.24 26.64 5.58
C LYS A 85 -14.32 27.68 6.69
N LEU A 86 -14.44 27.23 7.96
CA LEU A 86 -14.48 28.13 9.11
C LEU A 86 -13.19 28.95 9.24
N LEU A 87 -12.02 28.33 9.08
CA LEU A 87 -10.74 29.04 9.10
C LEU A 87 -10.62 30.00 7.92
N GLN A 88 -11.07 29.61 6.73
CA GLN A 88 -11.03 30.46 5.55
C GLN A 88 -11.88 31.73 5.74
N SER A 89 -13.12 31.58 6.23
CA SER A 89 -13.97 32.74 6.57
C SER A 89 -13.41 33.59 7.70
N TYR A 90 -12.68 33.00 8.65
CA TYR A 90 -12.00 33.77 9.70
C TYR A 90 -10.83 34.59 9.13
N SER A 91 -10.03 34.01 8.23
CA SER A 91 -8.92 34.70 7.56
C SER A 91 -9.38 35.90 6.71
N GLU A 92 -10.58 35.84 6.11
CA GLU A 92 -11.17 36.97 5.40
C GLU A 92 -11.34 38.21 6.28
N THR A 93 -11.61 38.03 7.58
CA THR A 93 -11.73 39.13 8.54
C THR A 93 -10.38 39.74 8.96
N LEU A 94 -9.28 39.09 8.58
CA LEU A 94 -7.91 39.43 8.99
C LEU A 94 -7.04 39.91 7.82
N LEU A 95 -7.62 40.25 6.67
CA LEU A 95 -6.87 40.76 5.52
C LEU A 95 -6.05 42.01 5.87
N ASN A 96 -4.85 42.10 5.29
CA ASN A 96 -3.87 43.17 5.49
C ASN A 96 -3.23 43.19 6.89
N GLN A 97 -3.25 42.07 7.62
CA GLN A 97 -2.47 41.89 8.85
C GLN A 97 -1.94 40.46 8.99
N PRO A 98 -0.81 40.26 9.68
CA PRO A 98 -0.33 38.95 10.12
C PRO A 98 -1.43 38.13 10.80
N MET A 99 -1.66 36.90 10.33
CA MET A 99 -2.84 36.10 10.73
C MET A 99 -2.54 34.64 11.06
N ILE A 100 -1.32 34.14 10.90
CA ILE A 100 -1.01 32.71 11.05
C ILE A 100 -1.29 32.22 12.47
N LEU A 101 -0.84 32.97 13.48
CA LEU A 101 -1.06 32.61 14.88
C LEU A 101 -2.55 32.67 15.27
N LEU A 102 -3.29 33.63 14.68
CA LEU A 102 -4.72 33.77 14.90
C LEU A 102 -5.49 32.59 14.29
N ILE A 103 -5.13 32.17 13.07
CA ILE A 103 -5.70 30.96 12.43
C ILE A 103 -5.42 29.72 13.27
N TYR A 104 -4.17 29.55 13.75
CA TYR A 104 -3.79 28.43 14.59
C TYR A 104 -4.56 28.41 15.93
N SER A 105 -4.67 29.55 16.62
CA SER A 105 -5.43 29.64 17.87
C SER A 105 -6.93 29.37 17.65
N ARG A 106 -7.50 29.82 16.53
CA ARG A 106 -8.90 29.54 16.18
C ARG A 106 -9.14 28.05 15.91
N LEU A 107 -8.18 27.39 15.27
CA LEU A 107 -8.19 25.94 15.06
C LEU A 107 -8.23 25.20 16.39
N LEU A 108 -7.31 25.50 17.31
CA LEU A 108 -7.29 24.87 18.64
C LEU A 108 -8.60 25.07 19.40
N LYS A 109 -9.12 26.30 19.39
CA LYS A 109 -10.41 26.61 20.02
C LYS A 109 -11.56 25.78 19.45
N TRP A 110 -11.56 25.53 18.13
CA TRP A 110 -12.56 24.67 17.51
C TRP A 110 -12.45 23.21 18.00
N PHE A 111 -11.24 22.69 18.18
CA PHE A 111 -11.04 21.35 18.75
C PHE A 111 -11.59 21.26 20.19
N ASP A 112 -11.35 22.29 21.01
CA ASP A 112 -11.88 22.39 22.37
C ASP A 112 -13.43 22.43 22.36
N GLU A 113 -14.03 23.29 21.51
CA GLU A 113 -15.48 23.45 21.37
C GLU A 113 -16.20 22.16 20.93
N ASN A 114 -15.50 21.28 20.20
CA ASN A 114 -16.05 20.03 19.66
C ASN A 114 -15.67 18.79 20.49
N ASN A 115 -15.09 18.98 21.70
CA ASN A 115 -14.69 17.90 22.62
C ASN A 115 -13.80 16.82 21.99
N ILE A 116 -12.92 17.20 21.07
CA ILE A 116 -11.95 16.26 20.51
C ILE A 116 -10.89 15.98 21.57
N GLN A 117 -10.67 14.72 21.93
CA GLN A 117 -9.78 14.36 23.05
C GLN A 117 -8.33 14.79 22.79
N THR A 118 -7.74 15.53 23.73
CA THR A 118 -6.30 15.80 23.74
C THR A 118 -5.52 14.51 23.94
N LEU A 119 -4.45 14.31 23.17
CA LEU A 119 -3.40 13.34 23.45
C LEU A 119 -2.73 13.68 24.78
N THR A 120 -3.22 13.13 25.88
CA THR A 120 -2.58 13.29 27.18
C THR A 120 -1.21 12.63 27.17
N VAL A 121 -0.16 13.46 27.28
CA VAL A 121 1.17 13.01 27.71
C VAL A 121 1.02 12.54 29.16
N ASN A 122 1.17 11.24 29.39
CA ASN A 122 1.25 10.65 30.73
C ASN A 122 2.42 11.28 31.50
N THR A 123 2.13 12.32 32.27
CA THR A 123 3.00 12.82 33.33
C THR A 123 2.22 12.81 34.64
N ASN A 124 2.80 12.09 35.60
CA ASN A 124 2.51 12.08 37.03
C ASN A 124 1.37 11.17 37.53
N ASN A 125 1.74 9.91 37.79
CA ASN A 125 1.31 9.25 39.02
C ASN A 125 2.17 9.76 40.18
N ILE A 126 1.66 10.70 40.96
CA ILE A 126 2.05 10.87 42.37
C ILE A 126 0.75 10.87 43.18
N HIS A 127 0.58 9.76 43.90
CA HIS A 127 -0.18 9.57 45.14
C HIS A 127 -1.28 10.59 45.50
N ASN A 128 -2.52 10.10 45.69
CA ASN A 128 -2.97 9.75 47.04
C ASN A 128 -4.33 9.03 47.06
N ASN A 129 -4.38 7.96 47.84
CA ASN A 129 -5.59 7.37 48.39
C ASN A 129 -6.37 8.42 49.19
N THR A 130 -7.70 8.42 49.14
CA THR A 130 -8.59 8.26 50.32
C THR A 130 -10.09 8.35 49.96
N SER A 131 -10.82 7.30 50.35
CA SER A 131 -12.19 7.28 50.93
C SER A 131 -13.41 7.95 50.23
N VAL A 132 -14.37 7.08 49.90
CA VAL A 132 -15.86 7.20 49.83
C VAL A 132 -16.40 7.97 51.08
N PRO A 133 -17.52 8.77 51.06
CA PRO A 133 -18.89 8.27 50.76
C PRO A 133 -20.03 9.20 50.24
N ARG A 134 -21.04 8.52 49.63
CA ARG A 134 -22.53 8.69 49.68
C ARG A 134 -23.18 10.04 49.31
N SER A 135 -23.95 10.12 48.21
CA SER A 135 -25.44 9.90 48.09
C SER A 135 -26.21 11.24 47.94
N PRO A 136 -27.52 11.29 47.62
CA PRO A 136 -28.38 10.52 46.67
C PRO A 136 -29.15 11.48 45.72
N ILE A 137 -29.98 11.01 44.77
CA ILE A 137 -31.46 11.13 44.83
C ILE A 137 -32.11 10.37 43.66
N ASN A 138 -33.16 9.63 44.02
CA ASN A 138 -34.13 8.85 43.26
C ASN A 138 -34.88 9.60 42.15
N SER A 139 -35.31 8.89 41.09
CA SER A 139 -36.71 8.47 40.97
C SER A 139 -37.04 7.60 39.74
N LYS A 140 -37.57 6.40 40.05
CA LYS A 140 -38.82 5.78 39.54
C LYS A 140 -38.87 5.37 38.05
N LEU A 141 -38.79 4.07 37.77
CA LEU A 141 -39.90 3.09 37.66
C LEU A 141 -40.65 3.20 36.32
N PHE A 142 -40.52 2.18 35.46
CA PHE A 142 -41.62 1.38 34.90
C PHE A 142 -41.04 0.19 34.10
N SER A 143 -41.38 -1.03 34.53
CA SER A 143 -41.53 -2.24 33.69
C SER A 143 -43.04 -2.58 33.67
N PRO A 144 -43.60 -3.63 33.01
CA PRO A 144 -42.98 -4.79 32.34
C PRO A 144 -43.73 -5.35 31.07
N MET A 145 -43.17 -6.38 30.41
CA MET A 145 -43.83 -7.56 29.78
C MET A 145 -42.74 -8.37 29.01
N ALA A 146 -42.36 -9.62 29.30
CA ALA A 146 -43.03 -10.92 29.53
C ALA A 146 -43.24 -11.78 28.25
N SER A 147 -42.43 -12.84 28.14
CA SER A 147 -42.71 -14.20 27.58
C SER A 147 -41.38 -14.99 27.65
N ILE A 148 -41.14 -16.05 28.46
CA ILE A 148 -41.78 -17.37 28.63
C ILE A 148 -41.85 -18.11 27.26
N ASN A 149 -41.12 -19.19 26.96
CA ASN A 149 -41.05 -20.54 27.58
C ASN A 149 -39.76 -21.27 27.11
N ASN A 150 -38.95 -21.88 28.01
CA ASN A 150 -38.94 -23.30 28.43
C ASN A 150 -38.42 -24.34 27.41
N HIS A 151 -37.31 -25.02 27.74
CA HIS A 151 -37.34 -26.43 28.16
C HIS A 151 -36.01 -26.94 28.77
N ASN A 152 -36.10 -27.39 30.01
CA ASN A 152 -35.12 -28.24 30.70
C ASN A 152 -35.25 -29.70 30.23
N LYS A 153 -34.13 -30.45 30.17
CA LYS A 153 -34.14 -31.89 30.48
C LYS A 153 -32.79 -32.41 31.00
N LEU A 154 -32.77 -32.52 32.34
CA LEU A 154 -32.25 -33.59 33.21
C LEU A 154 -30.76 -33.96 33.25
N LEU A 155 -30.29 -33.95 34.51
CA LEU A 155 -29.05 -34.45 35.06
C LEU A 155 -28.91 -35.97 34.95
N HIS A 156 -27.68 -36.41 34.70
CA HIS A 156 -27.14 -37.63 35.28
C HIS A 156 -25.87 -37.25 36.07
N THR A 157 -25.88 -37.59 37.35
CA THR A 157 -24.74 -37.55 38.27
C THR A 157 -23.79 -38.69 37.96
N ASP A 158 -22.51 -38.42 37.85
CA ASP A 158 -21.45 -39.35 38.27
C ASP A 158 -20.29 -38.54 38.84
N GLU A 159 -19.93 -38.89 40.08
CA GLU A 159 -18.81 -38.38 40.83
C GLU A 159 -17.50 -38.82 40.18
N HIS A 160 -16.67 -37.86 39.76
CA HIS A 160 -15.22 -38.03 39.83
C HIS A 160 -14.54 -36.66 39.98
N ASN A 161 -13.93 -36.49 41.15
CA ASN A 161 -12.96 -35.45 41.46
C ASN A 161 -11.79 -35.50 40.46
N HIS A 162 -11.62 -34.42 39.71
CA HIS A 162 -10.30 -33.83 39.49
C HIS A 162 -10.49 -32.32 39.34
N ASP A 163 -9.89 -31.56 40.25
CA ASP A 163 -9.70 -30.11 40.17
C ASP A 163 -8.89 -29.77 38.90
N GLU A 164 -9.55 -29.71 37.74
CA GLU A 164 -9.09 -28.90 36.64
C GLU A 164 -9.74 -27.52 36.80
N ILE A 165 -8.93 -26.51 37.12
CA ILE A 165 -9.30 -25.10 36.91
C ILE A 165 -9.83 -25.01 35.48
N LYS A 166 -11.16 -24.87 35.32
CA LYS A 166 -11.82 -24.82 34.01
C LYS A 166 -11.17 -23.71 33.20
N LYS A 167 -10.36 -24.07 32.21
CA LYS A 167 -9.65 -23.12 31.34
C LYS A 167 -10.69 -22.20 30.70
N CYS A 168 -10.50 -20.88 30.76
CA CYS A 168 -11.40 -19.89 30.16
C CYS A 168 -11.79 -20.30 28.74
N SER A 169 -13.06 -20.17 28.37
CA SER A 169 -13.52 -20.55 27.03
C SER A 169 -12.76 -19.73 25.98
N MET A 170 -12.06 -20.39 25.07
CA MET A 170 -11.32 -19.73 23.99
C MET A 170 -12.26 -19.44 22.83
N LYS A 171 -12.11 -18.27 22.22
CA LYS A 171 -12.86 -17.92 21.00
C LYS A 171 -12.55 -18.90 19.88
N THR A 172 -13.59 -19.22 19.10
CA THR A 172 -13.50 -20.23 18.04
C THR A 172 -12.83 -19.66 16.79
N ALA A 173 -12.41 -20.54 15.88
CA ALA A 173 -11.88 -20.09 14.58
C ALA A 173 -12.91 -19.25 13.80
N ASP A 174 -14.21 -19.50 13.99
CA ASP A 174 -15.30 -18.71 13.39
C ASP A 174 -15.37 -17.29 13.95
N ASP A 175 -15.20 -17.14 15.26
CA ASP A 175 -15.15 -15.82 15.91
C ASP A 175 -13.94 -15.02 15.38
N VAL A 176 -12.80 -15.68 15.18
CA VAL A 176 -11.57 -15.08 14.64
C VAL A 176 -11.74 -14.66 13.19
N ILE A 177 -12.34 -15.51 12.34
CA ILE A 177 -12.64 -15.17 10.94
C ILE A 177 -13.56 -13.95 10.89
N THR A 178 -14.63 -13.95 11.69
CA THR A 178 -15.56 -12.82 11.77
C THR A 178 -14.83 -11.55 12.19
N PHE A 179 -14.00 -11.62 13.23
CA PHE A 179 -13.24 -10.45 13.69
C PHE A 179 -12.29 -9.91 12.62
N ILE A 180 -11.55 -10.78 11.93
CA ILE A 180 -10.67 -10.40 10.82
C ILE A 180 -11.47 -9.80 9.65
N GLU A 181 -12.69 -10.29 9.39
CA GLU A 181 -13.53 -9.77 8.32
C GLU A 181 -14.00 -8.32 8.59
N TRP A 182 -14.27 -7.99 9.86
CA TRP A 182 -14.84 -6.71 10.30
C TRP A 182 -13.82 -5.69 10.82
N ASP A 183 -12.67 -6.09 11.36
CA ASP A 183 -11.65 -5.17 11.88
C ASP A 183 -10.77 -4.61 10.75
N SER A 184 -10.98 -3.34 10.41
CA SER A 184 -10.27 -2.66 9.32
C SER A 184 -8.80 -2.34 9.64
N ARG A 185 -8.36 -2.46 10.90
CA ARG A 185 -6.95 -2.28 11.29
C ARG A 185 -6.08 -3.46 10.88
N LEU A 186 -6.70 -4.63 10.72
CA LEU A 186 -6.02 -5.86 10.33
C LEU A 186 -5.99 -5.97 8.82
N GLU A 187 -4.83 -5.67 8.24
CA GLU A 187 -4.66 -5.84 6.81
C GLU A 187 -4.62 -7.33 6.44
N LYS A 188 -5.71 -7.81 5.82
CA LYS A 188 -5.91 -9.23 5.46
C LYS A 188 -4.77 -9.83 4.64
N ARG A 189 -4.03 -9.00 3.88
CA ARG A 189 -2.84 -9.41 3.11
C ARG A 189 -1.70 -9.95 3.97
N PHE A 190 -1.58 -9.50 5.21
CA PHE A 190 -0.58 -9.99 6.15
C PHE A 190 -1.09 -11.18 6.96
N ILE A 191 -2.35 -11.58 6.79
CA ILE A 191 -2.94 -12.68 7.54
C ILE A 191 -2.75 -14.00 6.80
N ARG A 192 -2.19 -14.97 7.52
CA ARG A 192 -2.02 -16.35 7.05
C ARG A 192 -2.76 -17.31 7.95
N ILE A 193 -3.35 -18.34 7.35
CA ILE A 193 -4.11 -19.37 8.06
C ILE A 193 -3.39 -20.70 7.92
N GLY A 194 -3.06 -21.29 9.07
CA GLY A 194 -2.60 -22.67 9.16
C GLY A 194 -3.79 -23.61 9.32
N TYR A 195 -3.99 -24.53 8.38
CA TYR A 195 -5.06 -25.52 8.41
C TYR A 195 -4.54 -26.90 8.06
N ILE A 196 -5.20 -27.95 8.55
CA ILE A 196 -4.88 -29.33 8.17
C ILE A 196 -5.64 -29.63 6.88
N ASP A 197 -4.93 -29.93 5.80
CA ASP A 197 -5.46 -30.45 4.55
C ASP A 197 -5.61 -31.98 4.59
N HIS A 198 -6.54 -32.56 3.81
CA HIS A 198 -6.87 -33.99 3.90
C HIS A 198 -5.74 -34.88 3.35
N PHE A 199 -4.94 -34.33 2.43
CA PHE A 199 -3.91 -35.08 1.71
C PHE A 199 -2.51 -34.54 2.01
N LEU A 200 -2.38 -33.22 2.18
CA LEU A 200 -1.09 -32.54 2.31
C LEU A 200 -0.70 -32.20 3.76
N GLY A 201 -1.53 -32.57 4.75
CA GLY A 201 -1.26 -32.28 6.16
C GLY A 201 -1.36 -30.78 6.48
N LEU A 202 -0.57 -30.28 7.43
CA LEU A 202 -0.61 -28.86 7.82
C LEU A 202 -0.12 -27.97 6.67
N GLN A 203 -0.99 -27.07 6.21
CA GLN A 203 -0.73 -26.13 5.13
C GLN A 203 -0.99 -24.70 5.61
N GLU A 204 -0.24 -23.74 5.06
CA GLU A 204 -0.39 -22.31 5.36
C GLU A 204 -0.72 -21.53 4.08
N ARG A 205 -1.79 -20.74 4.11
CA ARG A 205 -2.28 -19.95 2.96
C ARG A 205 -2.72 -18.56 3.37
N SER A 206 -2.87 -17.66 2.39
CA SER A 206 -3.36 -16.30 2.65
C SER A 206 -4.81 -16.36 3.11
N PHE A 207 -5.21 -15.45 4.01
CA PHE A 207 -6.62 -15.31 4.41
C PHE A 207 -7.54 -15.12 3.19
N ASN A 208 -7.06 -14.39 2.17
CA ASN A 208 -7.82 -14.08 0.95
C ASN A 208 -7.98 -15.28 -0.01
N ASP A 209 -7.27 -16.39 0.20
CA ASP A 209 -7.38 -17.58 -0.65
C ASP A 209 -8.63 -18.43 -0.32
N PHE A 210 -9.31 -18.11 0.78
CA PHE A 210 -10.42 -18.90 1.31
C PHE A 210 -11.76 -18.18 1.16
N ASP A 211 -12.78 -18.97 0.81
CA ASP A 211 -14.17 -18.54 0.92
C ASP A 211 -14.83 -19.27 2.10
N PHE A 212 -15.04 -18.54 3.20
CA PHE A 212 -15.60 -19.08 4.45
C PHE A 212 -17.13 -19.15 4.45
N LYS A 213 -17.79 -18.66 3.39
CA LYS A 213 -19.26 -18.62 3.27
C LYS A 213 -19.82 -19.85 2.59
N ILE A 214 -18.99 -20.59 1.84
CA ILE A 214 -19.37 -21.80 1.13
C ILE A 214 -19.08 -23.02 2.02
N ASP A 215 -20.06 -23.92 2.16
CA ASP A 215 -19.86 -25.19 2.86
C ASP A 215 -19.14 -26.20 1.94
N PRO A 216 -18.01 -26.82 2.35
CA PRO A 216 -17.31 -27.83 1.56
C PRO A 216 -18.21 -28.94 0.99
N SER A 217 -19.33 -29.25 1.67
CA SER A 217 -20.33 -30.24 1.24
C SER A 217 -21.11 -29.87 -0.03
N THR A 218 -21.11 -28.59 -0.42
CA THR A 218 -22.00 -28.03 -1.46
C THR A 218 -21.30 -27.79 -2.80
N ILE A 219 -20.02 -28.13 -2.91
CA ILE A 219 -19.22 -27.90 -4.11
C ILE A 219 -19.39 -29.06 -5.07
N ASN A 220 -20.22 -28.87 -6.11
CA ASN A 220 -20.13 -29.65 -7.33
C ASN A 220 -19.08 -28.99 -8.23
N ASP A 221 -18.17 -29.84 -8.72
CA ASP A 221 -16.89 -29.48 -9.31
C ASP A 221 -16.93 -28.46 -10.48
N GLN A 222 -15.83 -27.71 -10.61
CA GLN A 222 -15.35 -26.93 -11.78
C GLN A 222 -15.91 -25.53 -12.09
N HIS A 223 -15.59 -24.49 -11.29
CA HIS A 223 -15.15 -23.20 -11.88
C HIS A 223 -14.51 -22.14 -10.97
N THR A 224 -14.34 -22.35 -9.65
CA THR A 224 -13.79 -21.29 -8.79
C THR A 224 -12.43 -21.67 -8.22
N ASN A 225 -11.44 -20.78 -8.37
CA ASN A 225 -10.07 -20.95 -7.87
C ASN A 225 -9.98 -20.75 -6.33
N THR A 226 -11.10 -20.95 -5.62
CA THR A 226 -11.32 -20.63 -4.20
C THR A 226 -11.18 -21.88 -3.35
N ILE A 227 -10.35 -21.82 -2.30
CA ILE A 227 -10.16 -22.96 -1.40
C ILE A 227 -11.27 -22.95 -0.36
N VAL A 228 -12.07 -24.01 -0.32
CA VAL A 228 -13.10 -24.17 0.70
C VAL A 228 -12.62 -25.19 1.73
N ILE A 229 -12.35 -24.71 2.95
CA ILE A 229 -11.91 -25.56 4.06
C ILE A 229 -12.97 -25.58 5.16
N SER A 230 -13.18 -26.74 5.76
CA SER A 230 -14.01 -26.82 6.95
C SER A 230 -13.32 -26.09 8.11
N LYS A 231 -14.02 -25.14 8.72
CA LYS A 231 -13.52 -24.26 9.80
C LYS A 231 -12.89 -25.01 10.99
N HIS A 232 -13.37 -26.22 11.29
CA HIS A 232 -12.82 -27.05 12.38
C HIS A 232 -11.38 -27.54 12.13
N ARG A 233 -10.89 -27.45 10.88
CA ARG A 233 -9.56 -27.89 10.44
C ARG A 233 -8.51 -26.79 10.56
N ILE A 234 -8.93 -25.56 10.83
CA ILE A 234 -8.05 -24.43 11.10
C ILE A 234 -7.35 -24.67 12.45
N GLN A 235 -6.03 -24.52 12.44
CA GLN A 235 -5.17 -24.70 13.61
C GLN A 235 -4.72 -23.36 14.18
N TYR A 236 -4.31 -22.41 13.35
CA TYR A 236 -3.83 -21.10 13.81
C TYR A 236 -4.04 -20.00 12.77
N PHE A 237 -4.01 -18.75 13.25
CA PHE A 237 -3.92 -17.54 12.44
C PHE A 237 -2.62 -16.80 12.77
N LYS A 238 -1.97 -16.28 11.74
CA LYS A 238 -0.78 -15.42 11.84
C LYS A 238 -1.06 -14.06 11.23
N TYR A 239 -0.47 -13.03 11.82
CA TYR A 239 -0.35 -11.70 11.23
C TYR A 239 1.12 -11.39 10.97
N ALA A 240 1.46 -11.09 9.72
CA ALA A 240 2.81 -11.09 9.18
C ALA A 240 3.53 -12.42 9.45
N ASN A 241 4.28 -12.51 10.56
CA ASN A 241 5.00 -13.70 11.00
C ASN A 241 4.69 -14.11 12.46
N GLU A 242 3.79 -13.40 13.14
CA GLU A 242 3.45 -13.68 14.53
C GLU A 242 2.11 -14.41 14.63
N ILE A 243 2.03 -15.40 15.53
CA ILE A 243 0.79 -16.15 15.78
C ILE A 243 -0.13 -15.28 16.63
N ILE A 244 -1.27 -14.90 16.07
CA ILE A 244 -2.28 -14.07 16.73
C ILE A 244 -3.38 -14.92 17.40
N TRP A 245 -3.56 -16.16 16.92
CA TRP A 245 -4.47 -17.12 17.50
C TRP A 245 -4.00 -18.54 17.18
N ASP A 246 -3.96 -19.44 18.16
CA ASP A 246 -3.60 -20.85 17.96
C ASP A 246 -4.45 -21.77 18.84
N LYS A 247 -5.11 -22.72 18.18
CA LYS A 247 -6.00 -23.71 18.79
C LYS A 247 -5.26 -24.66 19.73
N LYS A 248 -4.04 -25.10 19.39
CA LYS A 248 -3.29 -26.10 20.16
C LYS A 248 -2.60 -25.46 21.36
N SER A 249 -1.96 -24.31 21.14
CA SER A 249 -1.21 -23.58 22.17
C SER A 249 -2.09 -22.62 23.00
N ARG A 250 -3.39 -22.50 22.65
CA ARG A 250 -4.38 -21.62 23.31
C ARG A 250 -3.94 -20.15 23.37
N ILE A 251 -3.36 -19.67 22.28
CA ILE A 251 -3.00 -18.26 22.10
C ILE A 251 -4.23 -17.52 21.57
N ASP A 252 -4.58 -16.38 22.18
CA ASP A 252 -5.65 -15.50 21.72
C ASP A 252 -5.26 -14.04 21.98
N SER A 253 -4.44 -13.49 21.09
CA SER A 253 -4.00 -12.10 21.14
C SER A 253 -5.02 -11.13 20.52
N LEU A 254 -6.11 -11.65 19.94
CA LEU A 254 -7.18 -10.87 19.32
C LEU A 254 -8.21 -10.40 20.35
N PHE A 255 -8.66 -11.31 21.23
CA PHE A 255 -9.69 -11.03 22.21
C PHE A 255 -9.19 -11.07 23.66
N GLY A 256 -7.95 -11.53 23.88
CA GLY A 256 -7.38 -11.68 25.21
C GLY A 256 -8.05 -12.78 26.05
N SER A 257 -8.85 -13.66 25.44
CA SER A 257 -9.69 -14.65 26.15
C SER A 257 -8.88 -15.70 26.92
N THR A 258 -7.57 -15.80 26.64
CA THR A 258 -6.66 -16.73 27.31
C THR A 258 -5.70 -16.06 28.30
N GLY A 259 -5.88 -14.76 28.56
CA GLY A 259 -5.14 -14.01 29.60
C GLY A 259 -3.74 -13.55 29.16
N SER A 260 -3.42 -13.58 27.87
CA SER A 260 -2.18 -12.98 27.36
C SER A 260 -2.23 -11.46 27.48
N GLN A 261 -1.20 -10.85 28.07
CA GLN A 261 -1.04 -9.38 28.17
C GLN A 261 -0.69 -8.73 26.81
N GLN A 262 -0.48 -9.55 25.77
CA GLN A 262 -0.14 -9.09 24.43
C GLN A 262 -1.43 -8.95 23.61
N THR A 263 -1.68 -7.73 23.14
CA THR A 263 -2.85 -7.40 22.33
C THR A 263 -2.51 -7.34 20.85
N ILE A 264 -3.54 -7.40 20.00
CA ILE A 264 -3.38 -7.28 18.56
C ILE A 264 -2.73 -5.93 18.15
N ASP A 265 -3.01 -4.87 18.89
CA ASP A 265 -2.41 -3.54 18.68
C ASP A 265 -0.90 -3.55 18.95
N ASP A 266 -0.44 -4.33 19.93
CA ASP A 266 0.99 -4.48 20.20
C ASP A 266 1.71 -5.25 19.08
N ILE A 267 1.01 -6.19 18.45
CA ILE A 267 1.53 -6.99 17.33
C ILE A 267 1.59 -6.14 16.06
N ILE A 268 0.56 -5.33 15.79
CA ILE A 268 0.53 -4.39 14.66
C ILE A 268 1.65 -3.35 14.81
N LYS A 269 1.77 -2.70 15.98
CA LYS A 269 2.85 -1.73 16.24
C LYS A 269 4.24 -2.33 16.11
N ARG A 270 4.43 -3.58 16.53
CA ARG A 270 5.74 -4.25 16.40
C ARG A 270 6.06 -4.56 14.94
N HIS A 271 5.05 -4.95 14.16
CA HIS A 271 5.20 -5.10 12.71
C HIS A 271 5.56 -3.76 12.05
N GLU A 272 4.86 -2.67 12.39
CA GLU A 272 5.15 -1.32 11.89
C GLU A 272 6.56 -0.87 12.25
N ASN A 273 6.98 -1.02 13.52
CA ASN A 273 8.33 -0.70 13.97
C ASN A 273 9.41 -1.58 13.30
N LEU A 274 9.13 -2.85 13.01
CA LEU A 274 10.05 -3.74 12.28
C LEU A 274 10.19 -3.36 10.81
N VAL A 275 9.13 -2.82 10.20
CA VAL A 275 9.18 -2.25 8.85
C VAL A 275 9.98 -0.93 8.87
N GLU A 276 9.76 -0.07 9.87
CA GLU A 276 10.52 1.18 10.03
C GLU A 276 12.01 0.93 10.30
N THR A 277 12.37 -0.01 11.17
CA THR A 277 13.78 -0.32 11.48
C THR A 277 14.51 -1.01 10.32
N LYS A 278 13.81 -1.77 9.47
CA LYS A 278 14.39 -2.27 8.20
C LYS A 278 14.64 -1.12 7.23
N ASN A 279 13.71 -0.17 7.14
CA ASN A 279 13.89 1.02 6.32
C ASN A 279 15.06 1.89 6.82
N SER A 280 15.26 2.02 8.14
CA SER A 280 16.37 2.79 8.72
C SER A 280 17.76 2.16 8.57
N GLN A 281 17.87 0.84 8.33
CA GLN A 281 19.16 0.19 8.08
C GLN A 281 19.61 0.29 6.62
N ASP A 282 18.68 0.45 5.68
CA ASP A 282 18.96 0.70 4.27
C ASP A 282 19.22 2.19 3.96
N GLU A 283 18.91 3.10 4.88
CA GLU A 283 19.08 4.57 4.74
C GLU A 283 20.51 5.10 4.93
N LYS A 284 21.52 4.28 5.24
CA LYS A 284 22.90 4.79 5.44
C LYS A 284 23.70 5.04 4.15
N ILE A 285 23.12 4.89 2.97
CA ILE A 285 23.78 5.28 1.71
C ILE A 285 22.82 6.13 0.85
N THR A 286 23.19 7.41 0.75
CA THR A 286 22.68 8.52 -0.11
C THR A 286 21.50 9.37 0.39
N ASP A 287 21.87 10.55 0.90
CA ASP A 287 21.03 11.74 1.07
C ASP A 287 20.52 12.26 -0.29
N ILE A 288 19.26 12.00 -0.64
CA ILE A 288 18.46 12.84 -1.56
C ILE A 288 17.00 12.93 -1.06
N ASP A 289 16.68 14.11 -0.53
CA ASP A 289 15.39 14.82 -0.50
C ASP A 289 14.06 14.02 -0.44
N HIS A 290 13.57 13.77 0.78
CA HIS A 290 12.24 13.24 1.05
C HIS A 290 11.18 14.36 1.18
N ASN A 291 10.65 14.83 0.04
CA ASN A 291 9.37 15.54 -0.03
C ASN A 291 8.59 15.18 -1.31
N LEU A 292 8.42 13.87 -1.57
CA LEU A 292 7.45 13.37 -2.56
C LEU A 292 6.20 12.88 -1.81
N PRO A 293 4.97 13.25 -2.22
CA PRO A 293 3.76 12.82 -1.55
C PRO A 293 3.71 11.29 -1.49
N THR A 294 3.38 10.74 -0.32
CA THR A 294 3.28 9.30 -0.10
C THR A 294 2.38 8.67 -1.17
N LYS A 295 3.00 7.87 -2.06
CA LYS A 295 2.44 7.20 -3.24
C LYS A 295 1.21 6.34 -2.91
N ARG A 296 0.03 6.95 -2.75
CA ARG A 296 -1.28 6.26 -2.64
C ARG A 296 -1.75 5.62 -3.96
N TYR A 297 -1.04 5.85 -5.07
CA TYR A 297 -1.38 5.30 -6.37
C TYR A 297 -1.01 3.82 -6.53
N LEU A 298 -0.23 3.21 -5.63
CA LEU A 298 0.43 1.94 -5.91
C LEU A 298 -0.33 0.65 -5.53
N THR A 299 -1.54 0.73 -4.98
CA THR A 299 -2.51 -0.37 -5.13
C THR A 299 -3.25 -0.18 -6.46
N LEU A 300 -2.51 -0.33 -7.56
CA LEU A 300 -3.00 -0.10 -8.92
C LEU A 300 -4.01 -1.16 -9.39
N THR A 301 -4.21 -2.25 -8.65
CA THR A 301 -5.34 -3.19 -8.83
C THR A 301 -5.65 -4.01 -7.58
N ASP A 302 -6.91 -4.44 -7.51
CA ASP A 302 -7.47 -5.49 -6.63
C ASP A 302 -7.50 -6.89 -7.29
N GLY A 303 -6.91 -7.04 -8.48
CA GLY A 303 -6.97 -8.28 -9.26
C GLY A 303 -8.30 -8.51 -10.00
N LEU A 304 -9.24 -7.56 -9.99
CA LEU A 304 -10.50 -7.66 -10.72
C LEU A 304 -10.31 -7.67 -12.25
N TYR A 305 -9.30 -6.95 -12.74
CA TYR A 305 -9.07 -6.79 -14.19
C TYR A 305 -7.76 -7.44 -14.63
N LYS A 306 -7.85 -8.31 -15.65
CA LYS A 306 -6.70 -8.92 -16.29
C LYS A 306 -6.04 -7.91 -17.24
N PRO A 307 -4.71 -7.69 -17.17
CA PRO A 307 -4.02 -6.81 -18.12
C PRO A 307 -4.12 -7.34 -19.56
N ASN A 308 -4.37 -6.44 -20.50
CA ASN A 308 -4.43 -6.73 -21.93
C ASN A 308 -3.47 -5.84 -22.76
N TYR A 309 -2.82 -4.86 -22.15
CA TYR A 309 -1.73 -4.09 -22.74
C TYR A 309 -0.56 -3.99 -21.76
N LEU A 310 0.62 -3.67 -22.30
CA LEU A 310 1.79 -3.34 -21.51
C LEU A 310 2.63 -2.25 -22.15
N ILE A 311 3.30 -1.48 -21.31
CA ILE A 311 4.41 -0.60 -21.67
C ILE A 311 5.71 -1.32 -21.31
N SER A 312 6.62 -1.43 -22.26
CA SER A 312 7.89 -2.16 -22.08
C SER A 312 9.08 -1.49 -22.73
N ILE A 313 10.26 -1.92 -22.28
CA ILE A 313 11.55 -1.63 -22.91
C ILE A 313 11.95 -2.88 -23.71
N PRO A 314 12.04 -2.81 -25.04
CA PRO A 314 12.48 -3.95 -25.86
C PRO A 314 13.96 -4.24 -25.62
N ILE A 315 14.32 -5.52 -25.59
CA ILE A 315 15.70 -5.97 -25.38
C ILE A 315 16.32 -6.30 -26.73
N ASN A 316 17.31 -5.51 -27.13
CA ASN A 316 17.92 -5.51 -28.45
C ASN A 316 19.45 -5.66 -28.39
N ASP A 317 20.08 -5.66 -27.21
CA ASP A 317 21.52 -5.86 -27.09
C ASP A 317 21.90 -7.30 -27.51
N SER A 318 22.70 -7.40 -28.57
CA SER A 318 23.06 -8.69 -29.17
C SER A 318 23.80 -9.61 -28.21
N SER A 319 24.61 -9.07 -27.29
CA SER A 319 25.34 -9.88 -26.31
C SER A 319 24.38 -10.47 -25.29
N LEU A 320 23.49 -9.65 -24.74
CA LEU A 320 22.45 -10.07 -23.82
C LEU A 320 21.51 -11.11 -24.43
N ILE A 321 21.03 -10.88 -25.65
CA ILE A 321 20.20 -11.85 -26.38
C ILE A 321 20.96 -13.18 -26.58
N SER A 322 22.25 -13.12 -26.91
CA SER A 322 23.06 -14.32 -27.11
C SER A 322 23.21 -15.12 -25.81
N HIS A 323 23.47 -14.45 -24.67
CA HIS A 323 23.53 -15.10 -23.36
C HIS A 323 22.17 -15.67 -22.95
N TYR A 324 21.07 -14.95 -23.22
CA TYR A 324 19.72 -15.45 -23.00
C TYR A 324 19.47 -16.75 -23.78
N ILE A 325 19.77 -16.77 -25.08
CA ILE A 325 19.58 -17.96 -25.93
C ILE A 325 20.41 -19.12 -25.39
N ALA A 326 21.71 -18.92 -25.17
CA ALA A 326 22.59 -19.97 -24.66
C ALA A 326 22.08 -20.57 -23.34
N TYR A 327 21.65 -19.70 -22.43
CA TYR A 327 21.09 -20.12 -21.15
C TYR A 327 19.78 -20.90 -21.30
N ARG A 328 18.88 -20.41 -22.15
CA ARG A 328 17.59 -21.06 -22.41
C ARG A 328 17.78 -22.44 -23.05
N GLU A 329 18.68 -22.58 -24.01
CA GLU A 329 18.99 -23.88 -24.63
C GLU A 329 19.66 -24.85 -23.64
N HIS A 330 20.49 -24.34 -22.72
CA HIS A 330 21.03 -25.14 -21.63
C HIS A 330 19.92 -25.69 -20.71
N LEU A 331 18.94 -24.86 -20.36
CA LEU A 331 17.77 -25.30 -19.56
C LEU A 331 16.95 -26.37 -20.28
N LEU A 332 16.68 -26.18 -21.57
CA LEU A 332 15.90 -27.11 -22.38
C LEU A 332 16.61 -28.45 -22.54
N SER A 333 17.93 -28.45 -22.70
CA SER A 333 18.72 -29.68 -22.89
C SER A 333 18.99 -30.42 -21.59
N THR A 334 19.25 -29.72 -20.49
CA THR A 334 19.56 -30.32 -19.18
C THR A 334 18.31 -30.81 -18.46
N TYR A 335 17.20 -30.08 -18.59
CA TYR A 335 15.95 -30.35 -17.87
C TYR A 335 14.74 -30.44 -18.83
N PRO A 336 14.76 -31.33 -19.83
CA PRO A 336 13.73 -31.38 -20.88
C PRO A 336 12.34 -31.72 -20.33
N SER A 337 12.24 -32.52 -19.28
CA SER A 337 10.95 -32.86 -18.65
C SER A 337 10.28 -31.67 -17.95
N ILE A 338 11.05 -30.63 -17.61
CA ILE A 338 10.57 -29.43 -16.92
C ILE A 338 10.29 -28.31 -17.91
N PHE A 339 11.22 -28.09 -18.87
CA PHE A 339 11.18 -26.92 -19.75
C PHE A 339 10.74 -27.18 -21.18
N SER A 340 10.58 -28.43 -21.61
CA SER A 340 10.17 -28.73 -22.99
C SER A 340 8.78 -28.17 -23.31
N SER A 341 8.71 -27.39 -24.39
CA SER A 341 7.49 -26.83 -24.97
C SER A 341 6.45 -27.88 -25.40
N SER A 342 6.82 -29.16 -25.43
CA SER A 342 5.87 -30.27 -25.64
C SER A 342 4.86 -30.42 -24.49
N SER A 343 5.15 -29.84 -23.33
CA SER A 343 4.20 -29.75 -22.22
C SER A 343 3.28 -28.55 -22.40
N SER A 344 1.97 -28.78 -22.52
CA SER A 344 0.88 -27.76 -22.68
C SER A 344 0.74 -26.77 -21.51
N HIS A 345 1.75 -26.69 -20.65
CA HIS A 345 1.75 -25.91 -19.42
C HIS A 345 2.91 -24.93 -19.35
N ILE A 346 3.92 -25.02 -20.21
CA ILE A 346 5.06 -24.10 -20.20
C ILE A 346 5.12 -23.24 -21.47
N LEU A 347 5.29 -21.94 -21.27
CA LEU A 347 5.46 -20.94 -22.32
C LEU A 347 6.89 -20.41 -22.25
N SER A 348 7.62 -20.58 -23.35
CA SER A 348 8.95 -20.01 -23.56
C SER A 348 8.84 -18.67 -24.26
N ILE A 349 9.60 -17.66 -23.82
CA ILE A 349 9.63 -16.36 -24.49
C ILE A 349 10.60 -16.42 -25.68
N ASP A 350 10.09 -16.00 -26.84
CA ASP A 350 10.87 -15.89 -28.08
C ASP A 350 11.95 -14.79 -27.94
N PRO A 351 13.20 -15.01 -28.42
CA PRO A 351 14.29 -14.03 -28.29
C PRO A 351 13.97 -12.68 -28.95
N HIS A 352 13.16 -12.68 -30.02
CA HIS A 352 12.74 -11.45 -30.72
C HIS A 352 11.67 -10.65 -29.96
N HIS A 353 11.06 -11.26 -28.94
CA HIS A 353 10.04 -10.62 -28.10
C HIS A 353 10.54 -10.37 -26.67
N LEU A 354 11.85 -10.41 -26.44
CA LEU A 354 12.42 -10.07 -25.15
C LEU A 354 12.16 -8.61 -24.83
N HIS A 355 11.63 -8.38 -23.64
CA HIS A 355 11.30 -7.07 -23.15
C HIS A 355 11.34 -7.07 -21.62
N LEU A 356 11.57 -5.89 -21.06
CA LEU A 356 11.31 -5.59 -19.66
C LEU A 356 9.96 -4.88 -19.56
N THR A 357 9.02 -5.44 -18.80
CA THR A 357 7.72 -4.82 -18.57
C THR A 357 7.85 -3.68 -17.54
N LEU A 358 7.51 -2.45 -17.93
CA LEU A 358 7.47 -1.29 -17.03
C LEU A 358 6.10 -1.16 -16.34
N LEU A 359 5.05 -1.35 -17.13
CA LEU A 359 3.69 -1.12 -16.70
C LEU A 359 2.73 -2.04 -17.46
N THR A 360 1.74 -2.57 -16.76
CA THR A 360 0.65 -3.35 -17.33
C THR A 360 -0.66 -2.56 -17.27
N LEU A 361 -1.49 -2.69 -18.29
CA LEU A 361 -2.68 -1.87 -18.49
C LEU A 361 -3.89 -2.73 -18.87
N HIS A 362 -5.08 -2.25 -18.53
CA HIS A 362 -6.36 -2.76 -19.03
C HIS A 362 -7.07 -1.67 -19.83
N LEU A 363 -7.02 -1.77 -21.16
CA LEU A 363 -7.66 -0.82 -22.08
C LEU A 363 -8.78 -1.55 -22.83
N LYS A 364 -10.03 -1.23 -22.52
CA LYS A 364 -11.25 -1.86 -23.07
C LYS A 364 -11.67 -1.26 -24.41
N THR A 365 -11.49 0.04 -24.59
CA THR A 365 -12.03 0.78 -25.74
C THR A 365 -10.93 1.39 -26.60
N THR A 366 -11.21 1.59 -27.89
CA THR A 366 -10.31 2.29 -28.81
C THR A 366 -9.95 3.68 -28.29
N LEU A 367 -10.91 4.39 -27.69
CA LEU A 367 -10.66 5.69 -27.06
C LEU A 367 -9.59 5.60 -25.96
N GLN A 368 -9.64 4.59 -25.09
CA GLN A 368 -8.64 4.42 -24.04
C GLN A 368 -7.24 4.15 -24.61
N ILE A 369 -7.15 3.37 -25.69
CA ILE A 369 -5.89 3.12 -26.41
C ILE A 369 -5.35 4.42 -27.00
N GLU A 370 -6.19 5.18 -27.70
CA GLU A 370 -5.82 6.47 -28.29
C GLU A 370 -5.36 7.46 -27.22
N GLN A 371 -6.05 7.55 -26.08
CA GLN A 371 -5.64 8.42 -24.97
C GLN A 371 -4.30 8.01 -24.36
N CYS A 372 -4.05 6.71 -24.19
CA CYS A 372 -2.76 6.21 -23.72
C CYS A 372 -1.63 6.61 -24.69
N ILE A 373 -1.86 6.46 -26.00
CA ILE A 373 -0.89 6.85 -27.04
C ILE A 373 -0.68 8.37 -27.04
N LEU A 374 -1.76 9.16 -26.95
CA LEU A 374 -1.70 10.62 -26.90
C LEU A 374 -0.93 11.10 -25.66
N ALA A 375 -1.13 10.46 -24.51
CA ALA A 375 -0.39 10.74 -23.29
C ALA A 375 1.10 10.51 -23.49
N LEU A 376 1.49 9.34 -24.01
CA LEU A 376 2.89 9.00 -24.28
C LEU A 376 3.55 9.95 -25.29
N LYS A 377 2.82 10.35 -26.35
CA LYS A 377 3.29 11.35 -27.32
C LYS A 377 3.52 12.72 -26.69
N ARG A 378 2.61 13.17 -25.81
CA ARG A 378 2.72 14.48 -25.15
C ARG A 378 3.94 14.58 -24.24
N ILE A 379 4.32 13.48 -23.60
CA ILE A 379 5.45 13.42 -22.66
C ILE A 379 6.71 12.84 -23.29
N GLN A 380 6.75 12.69 -24.61
CA GLN A 380 7.87 12.07 -25.33
C GLN A 380 9.21 12.75 -25.00
N GLU A 381 9.24 14.07 -25.02
CA GLU A 381 10.46 14.85 -24.71
C GLU A 381 10.86 14.73 -23.23
N GLU A 382 9.89 14.70 -22.31
CA GLU A 382 10.15 14.46 -20.88
C GLU A 382 10.75 13.06 -20.67
N ILE A 383 10.22 12.04 -21.36
CA ILE A 383 10.74 10.67 -21.33
C ILE A 383 12.15 10.63 -21.92
N HIS A 384 12.37 11.24 -23.09
CA HIS A 384 13.67 11.27 -23.74
C HIS A 384 14.71 11.94 -22.85
N TYR A 385 14.40 13.12 -22.30
CA TYR A 385 15.26 13.82 -21.36
C TYR A 385 15.56 12.96 -20.13
N HIS A 386 14.53 12.37 -19.51
CA HIS A 386 14.69 11.51 -18.34
C HIS A 386 15.56 10.27 -18.63
N CYS A 387 15.47 9.70 -19.83
CA CYS A 387 16.25 8.54 -20.25
C CYS A 387 17.71 8.88 -20.61
N SER A 388 17.98 10.11 -21.05
CA SER A 388 19.27 10.53 -21.61
C SER A 388 20.13 11.39 -20.69
N TYR A 389 19.52 12.14 -19.75
CA TYR A 389 20.20 13.10 -18.87
C TYR A 389 20.02 12.76 -17.38
N PRO A 390 21.05 12.92 -16.52
CA PRO A 390 22.42 13.39 -16.82
C PRO A 390 23.27 12.36 -17.57
N GLU A 391 22.93 11.08 -17.43
CA GLU A 391 23.52 9.97 -18.17
C GLU A 391 22.42 9.13 -18.81
N ARG A 392 22.75 8.14 -19.65
CA ARG A 392 21.74 7.22 -20.16
C ARG A 392 21.33 6.18 -19.11
N ILE A 393 20.05 5.84 -19.03
CA ILE A 393 19.61 4.74 -18.15
C ILE A 393 20.19 3.42 -18.67
N CYS A 394 21.12 2.83 -17.90
CA CYS A 394 21.71 1.53 -18.18
C CYS A 394 21.07 0.47 -17.26
N LEU A 395 20.56 -0.60 -17.86
CA LEU A 395 19.95 -1.73 -17.19
C LEU A 395 20.94 -2.89 -17.19
N GLU A 396 21.25 -3.42 -16.01
CA GLU A 396 22.16 -4.54 -15.85
C GLU A 396 21.41 -5.78 -15.39
N PHE A 397 21.68 -6.91 -16.04
CA PHE A 397 20.95 -8.16 -15.88
C PHE A 397 21.87 -9.24 -15.31
N ASN A 398 21.63 -9.59 -14.04
CA ASN A 398 22.47 -10.54 -13.31
C ASN A 398 21.64 -11.46 -12.42
N GLY A 399 21.81 -12.75 -12.64
CA GLY A 399 21.13 -13.82 -11.95
C GLY A 399 19.69 -13.98 -12.42
N ILE A 400 19.06 -15.00 -11.86
CA ILE A 400 17.66 -15.32 -12.15
C ILE A 400 16.89 -15.43 -10.85
N ASP A 401 15.57 -15.44 -10.97
CA ASP A 401 14.66 -15.73 -9.87
C ASP A 401 13.31 -16.21 -10.41
N THR A 402 12.37 -16.48 -9.49
CA THR A 402 11.03 -16.93 -9.83
C THR A 402 9.93 -16.16 -9.12
N PHE A 403 8.87 -15.79 -9.86
CA PHE A 403 7.63 -15.32 -9.22
C PHE A 403 6.74 -16.51 -8.93
N HIS A 404 6.41 -16.70 -7.65
CA HIS A 404 5.51 -17.76 -7.16
C HIS A 404 5.90 -19.17 -7.65
N SER A 405 7.19 -19.38 -7.97
CA SER A 405 7.70 -20.60 -8.62
C SER A 405 7.01 -20.93 -9.95
N LYS A 406 6.38 -19.97 -10.63
CA LYS A 406 5.65 -20.17 -11.89
C LYS A 406 6.24 -19.37 -13.05
N ILE A 407 6.88 -18.26 -12.79
CA ILE A 407 7.51 -17.43 -13.82
C ILE A 407 8.99 -17.42 -13.53
N LEU A 408 9.81 -17.94 -14.46
CA LEU A 408 11.27 -17.86 -14.39
C LEU A 408 11.72 -16.61 -15.13
N PHE A 409 12.54 -15.78 -14.49
CA PHE A 409 12.96 -14.50 -15.05
C PHE A 409 14.42 -14.16 -14.74
N ILE A 410 15.01 -13.31 -15.57
CA ILE A 410 16.32 -12.69 -15.35
C ILE A 410 16.11 -11.43 -14.50
N LYS A 411 16.89 -11.30 -13.42
CA LYS A 411 16.84 -10.14 -12.53
C LYS A 411 17.49 -8.95 -13.20
N CYS A 412 16.82 -7.80 -13.16
CA CYS A 412 17.45 -6.51 -13.41
C CYS A 412 17.96 -5.95 -12.08
N GLN A 413 19.16 -5.39 -12.06
CA GLN A 413 19.65 -4.65 -10.91
C GLN A 413 18.78 -3.42 -10.63
N GLN A 414 18.71 -3.03 -9.36
CA GLN A 414 17.95 -1.86 -8.93
C GLN A 414 18.42 -0.62 -9.68
N ASN A 415 17.48 0.16 -10.22
CA ASN A 415 17.78 1.38 -10.94
C ASN A 415 16.74 2.44 -10.63
N ASN A 416 17.08 3.39 -9.75
CA ASN A 416 16.18 4.45 -9.30
C ASN A 416 15.68 5.32 -10.47
N ARG A 417 16.44 5.46 -11.55
CA ARG A 417 16.00 6.20 -12.73
C ARG A 417 14.96 5.42 -13.53
N LEU A 418 15.05 4.08 -13.56
CA LEU A 418 13.96 3.27 -14.12
C LEU A 418 12.67 3.43 -13.29
N ASP A 419 12.78 3.46 -11.95
CA ASP A 419 11.64 3.68 -11.05
C ASP A 419 11.00 5.06 -11.23
N ASN A 420 11.84 6.10 -11.40
CA ASN A 420 11.39 7.46 -11.67
C ASN A 420 10.72 7.58 -13.04
N LEU A 421 11.28 6.94 -14.08
CA LEU A 421 10.65 6.86 -15.40
C LEU A 421 9.28 6.21 -15.32
N ARG A 422 9.17 5.08 -14.60
CA ARG A 422 7.89 4.40 -14.37
C ARG A 422 6.90 5.30 -13.64
N THR A 423 7.36 6.00 -12.60
CA THR A 423 6.52 6.94 -11.81
C THR A 423 6.02 8.08 -12.68
N LEU A 424 6.89 8.71 -13.48
CA LEU A 424 6.54 9.76 -14.44
C LEU A 424 5.45 9.29 -15.41
N ILE A 425 5.61 8.11 -16.00
CA ILE A 425 4.62 7.56 -16.94
C ILE A 425 3.27 7.34 -16.25
N ILE A 426 3.26 6.80 -15.01
CA ILE A 426 2.03 6.58 -14.24
C ILE A 426 1.33 7.91 -13.95
N GLU A 427 2.04 8.90 -13.42
CA GLU A 427 1.48 10.21 -13.07
C GLU A 427 0.88 10.89 -14.30
N ARG A 428 1.58 10.85 -15.42
CA ARG A 428 1.11 11.47 -16.67
C ARG A 428 -0.08 10.73 -17.27
N LEU A 429 -0.10 9.40 -17.24
CA LEU A 429 -1.28 8.64 -17.68
C LEU A 429 -2.50 8.92 -16.79
N TYR A 430 -2.30 9.02 -15.48
CA TYR A 430 -3.35 9.36 -14.53
C TYR A 430 -3.90 10.78 -14.74
N GLU A 431 -3.02 11.78 -14.90
CA GLU A 431 -3.43 13.15 -15.24
C GLU A 431 -4.27 13.22 -16.52
N GLN A 432 -3.91 12.44 -17.54
CA GLN A 432 -4.66 12.39 -18.80
C GLN A 432 -6.02 11.71 -18.61
N GLN A 433 -6.10 10.66 -17.79
CA GLN A 433 -7.36 10.02 -17.42
C GLN A 433 -8.32 11.01 -16.75
N GLN A 434 -7.83 11.77 -15.77
CA GLN A 434 -8.63 12.75 -15.03
C GLN A 434 -9.14 13.88 -15.94
N LYS A 435 -8.29 14.40 -16.84
CA LYS A 435 -8.68 15.44 -17.80
C LYS A 435 -9.80 15.01 -18.74
N GLN A 436 -9.86 13.72 -19.08
CA GLN A 436 -10.85 13.15 -20.00
C GLN A 436 -12.09 12.58 -19.29
N LYS A 437 -12.16 12.63 -17.96
CA LYS A 437 -13.26 12.07 -17.15
C LYS A 437 -13.55 10.59 -17.47
N ILE A 438 -12.50 9.79 -17.55
CA ILE A 438 -12.62 8.34 -17.80
C ILE A 438 -12.69 7.61 -16.45
N ASP A 439 -13.84 6.99 -16.17
CA ASP A 439 -14.12 6.36 -14.88
C ASP A 439 -13.37 5.03 -14.63
N ASP A 440 -12.89 4.36 -15.69
CA ASP A 440 -12.22 3.05 -15.61
C ASP A 440 -10.68 3.20 -15.48
N ILE A 441 -10.10 2.56 -14.45
CA ILE A 441 -8.65 2.56 -14.15
C ILE A 441 -7.85 1.89 -15.28
N PHE A 442 -6.86 2.60 -15.83
CA PHE A 442 -5.97 2.07 -16.87
C PHE A 442 -5.02 0.99 -16.38
N PHE A 443 -4.64 1.03 -15.11
CA PHE A 443 -3.54 0.25 -14.58
C PHE A 443 -4.05 -1.10 -14.12
N ALA A 444 -3.57 -2.19 -14.74
CA ALA A 444 -4.02 -3.54 -14.42
C ALA A 444 -2.84 -4.48 -14.15
N GLY A 445 -2.81 -5.20 -13.03
CA GLY A 445 -1.75 -6.16 -12.74
C GLY A 445 -0.41 -5.52 -12.38
N ASN A 446 -0.44 -4.36 -11.73
CA ASN A 446 0.74 -3.71 -11.16
C ASN A 446 0.69 -3.82 -9.63
N TYR A 447 1.84 -4.11 -9.02
CA TYR A 447 1.98 -4.25 -7.58
C TYR A 447 2.63 -3.02 -6.97
N GLN A 448 2.56 -2.93 -5.63
CA GLN A 448 3.16 -1.84 -4.88
C GLN A 448 4.69 -1.82 -5.05
N GLU A 449 5.30 -3.00 -5.02
CA GLU A 449 6.71 -3.20 -5.34
C GLU A 449 6.87 -3.49 -6.83
N PHE A 450 7.67 -2.67 -7.51
CA PHE A 450 8.04 -2.89 -8.91
C PHE A 450 9.34 -3.68 -8.98
N ILE A 451 9.28 -4.86 -9.58
CA ILE A 451 10.44 -5.74 -9.74
C ILE A 451 10.77 -5.81 -11.24
N PRO A 452 11.74 -5.02 -11.74
CA PRO A 452 12.13 -5.04 -13.15
C PRO A 452 12.78 -6.38 -13.51
N HIS A 453 12.32 -7.01 -14.58
CA HIS A 453 12.78 -8.34 -14.99
C HIS A 453 12.56 -8.63 -16.48
N ILE A 454 13.29 -9.60 -17.01
CA ILE A 454 13.03 -10.21 -18.32
C ILE A 454 12.49 -11.62 -18.09
N THR A 455 11.26 -11.91 -18.52
CA THR A 455 10.72 -13.26 -18.40
C THR A 455 11.40 -14.23 -19.37
N ILE A 456 11.79 -15.41 -18.88
CA ILE A 456 12.33 -16.51 -19.69
C ILE A 456 11.24 -17.53 -19.98
N PHE A 457 10.58 -18.04 -18.93
CA PHE A 457 9.52 -19.03 -19.03
C PHE A 457 8.35 -18.69 -18.11
N LYS A 458 7.12 -19.02 -18.55
CA LYS A 458 5.91 -19.00 -17.73
C LYS A 458 5.32 -20.40 -17.68
N ASN A 459 5.11 -20.94 -16.49
CA ASN A 459 4.54 -22.26 -16.26
C ASN A 459 3.20 -22.13 -15.55
N LYS A 460 2.17 -22.81 -16.06
CA LYS A 460 0.85 -22.91 -15.41
C LYS A 460 0.98 -23.66 -14.07
N ARG A 461 1.92 -24.61 -13.99
CA ARG A 461 2.30 -25.38 -12.79
C ARG A 461 3.53 -24.75 -12.11
N LYS A 462 3.81 -25.18 -10.87
CA LYS A 462 5.03 -24.75 -10.18
C LYS A 462 6.24 -25.47 -10.76
N PHE A 463 7.29 -24.71 -11.03
CA PHE A 463 8.62 -25.23 -11.24
C PHE A 463 9.15 -25.92 -9.97
N SER A 464 9.87 -27.03 -10.17
CA SER A 464 10.56 -27.72 -9.09
C SER A 464 11.80 -26.94 -8.65
N SER A 465 12.11 -26.92 -7.35
CA SER A 465 13.29 -26.22 -6.80
C SER A 465 14.64 -26.85 -7.17
N ILE A 466 14.64 -27.99 -7.87
CA ILE A 466 15.84 -28.79 -8.19
C ILE A 466 16.90 -27.97 -8.95
N TYR A 467 16.50 -27.04 -9.82
CA TYR A 467 17.43 -26.27 -10.64
C TYR A 467 17.98 -25.01 -9.96
N GLN A 468 17.45 -24.58 -8.80
CA GLN A 468 17.75 -23.28 -8.21
C GLN A 468 19.19 -23.13 -7.72
N ASN A 469 19.85 -24.24 -7.34
CA ASN A 469 21.21 -24.21 -6.79
C ASN A 469 22.30 -23.95 -7.85
N GLU A 470 22.04 -24.26 -9.12
CA GLU A 470 23.00 -24.08 -10.22
C GLU A 470 22.98 -22.66 -10.82
N MET A 471 22.13 -21.78 -10.28
CA MET A 471 21.64 -20.61 -11.01
C MET A 471 21.98 -19.24 -10.39
N ASN A 472 22.76 -19.24 -9.31
CA ASN A 472 22.89 -18.06 -8.46
C ASN A 472 23.94 -17.02 -8.87
N ASN A 473 24.63 -17.15 -10.01
CA ASN A 473 25.65 -16.16 -10.43
C ASN A 473 25.84 -16.12 -11.97
N ILE A 474 24.77 -15.85 -12.71
CA ILE A 474 24.83 -15.76 -14.17
C ILE A 474 24.69 -14.30 -14.61
N TYR A 475 25.75 -13.74 -15.16
CA TYR A 475 25.70 -12.41 -15.76
C TYR A 475 25.22 -12.50 -17.21
N PHE A 476 24.12 -11.82 -17.54
CA PHE A 476 23.54 -11.82 -18.89
C PHE A 476 24.00 -10.64 -19.73
N GLY A 477 24.30 -9.50 -19.11
CA GLY A 477 24.75 -8.30 -19.82
C GLY A 477 24.06 -7.04 -19.35
N LYS A 478 24.22 -5.99 -20.15
CA LYS A 478 23.65 -4.67 -19.89
C LYS A 478 23.08 -4.05 -21.16
N GLN A 479 22.09 -3.18 -21.01
CA GLN A 479 21.48 -2.48 -22.14
C GLN A 479 21.05 -1.07 -21.73
N PHE A 480 21.18 -0.11 -22.64
CA PHE A 480 20.60 1.23 -22.46
C PHE A 480 19.11 1.28 -22.87
N VAL A 481 18.34 2.10 -22.18
CA VAL A 481 16.93 2.36 -22.54
C VAL A 481 16.88 3.24 -23.79
N ASN A 482 16.64 2.62 -24.95
CA ASN A 482 16.64 3.30 -26.25
C ASN A 482 15.25 3.40 -26.87
N ALA A 483 14.25 2.70 -26.34
CA ALA A 483 12.89 2.75 -26.84
C ALA A 483 11.88 2.33 -25.76
N LEU A 484 10.65 2.79 -25.91
CA LEU A 484 9.48 2.27 -25.20
C LEU A 484 8.46 1.74 -26.20
N GLN A 485 7.77 0.66 -25.85
CA GLN A 485 6.72 0.06 -26.67
C GLN A 485 5.45 -0.11 -25.85
N LEU A 486 4.33 0.35 -26.42
CA LEU A 486 3.00 -0.06 -25.99
C LEU A 486 2.57 -1.23 -26.88
N SER A 487 2.31 -2.36 -26.26
CA SER A 487 1.97 -3.60 -26.95
C SER A 487 0.69 -4.21 -26.38
N SER A 488 -0.16 -4.76 -27.25
CA SER A 488 -1.25 -5.61 -26.79
C SER A 488 -0.72 -6.98 -26.35
N ILE A 489 -1.37 -7.56 -25.35
CA ILE A 489 -1.07 -8.90 -24.84
C ILE A 489 -2.06 -9.86 -25.51
N GLY A 490 -1.56 -10.66 -26.45
CA GLY A 490 -2.31 -11.72 -27.11
C GLY A 490 -1.83 -13.12 -26.71
N THR A 491 -2.62 -14.11 -27.09
CA THR A 491 -2.23 -15.53 -27.08
C THR A 491 -2.46 -16.10 -28.47
N SER A 492 -1.46 -16.76 -29.05
CA SER A 492 -1.61 -17.46 -30.32
C SER A 492 -2.48 -18.72 -30.16
N GLU A 493 -2.85 -19.33 -31.30
CA GLU A 493 -3.56 -20.62 -31.34
C GLU A 493 -2.81 -21.75 -30.59
N ASN A 494 -1.49 -21.63 -30.45
CA ASN A 494 -0.63 -22.55 -29.70
C ASN A 494 -0.35 -22.11 -28.25
N GLU A 495 -1.21 -21.25 -27.69
CA GLU A 495 -1.07 -20.64 -26.35
C GLU A 495 0.20 -19.81 -26.13
N GLN A 496 0.99 -19.52 -27.18
CA GLN A 496 2.18 -18.67 -27.02
C GLN A 496 1.77 -17.22 -26.79
N GLN A 497 2.42 -16.58 -25.83
CA GLN A 497 2.15 -15.17 -25.57
C GLN A 497 2.73 -14.32 -26.71
N MET A 498 1.85 -13.63 -27.42
CA MET A 498 2.22 -12.72 -28.51
C MET A 498 2.09 -11.29 -28.03
N TYR A 499 3.08 -10.47 -28.38
CA TYR A 499 3.03 -9.04 -28.15
C TYR A 499 2.93 -8.34 -29.49
N HIS A 500 1.83 -7.63 -29.71
CA HIS A 500 1.67 -6.82 -30.91
C HIS A 500 1.92 -5.36 -30.56
N CYS A 501 3.06 -4.83 -31.03
CA CYS A 501 3.43 -3.43 -30.81
C CYS A 501 2.47 -2.53 -31.59
N ILE A 502 1.72 -1.70 -30.86
CA ILE A 502 0.77 -0.74 -31.43
C ILE A 502 1.32 0.70 -31.42
N PHE A 503 2.31 0.97 -30.58
CA PHE A 503 3.01 2.25 -30.55
C PHE A 503 4.43 2.07 -30.04
N LYS A 504 5.39 2.72 -30.71
CA LYS A 504 6.80 2.74 -30.32
C LYS A 504 7.26 4.17 -30.17
N LEU A 505 7.92 4.45 -29.06
CA LEU A 505 8.66 5.67 -28.80
C LEU A 505 10.15 5.37 -28.99
N ASP A 506 10.79 6.03 -29.95
CA ASP A 506 12.24 5.95 -30.09
C ASP A 506 12.91 7.00 -29.22
N LEU A 507 13.93 6.59 -28.47
CA LEU A 507 14.67 7.41 -27.52
C LEU A 507 16.16 7.49 -27.86
N SER A 508 16.59 6.85 -28.96
CA SER A 508 17.98 6.82 -29.41
C SER A 508 18.50 8.15 -29.91
#